data_AF-A0A662US65-F1
#
_entry.id   AF-A0A662US65-F1
#
_cell.length_a   1.000
_cell.length_b   1.000
_cell.length_c   1.000
_cell.angle_alpha   90.00
_cell.angle_beta   90.00
_cell.angle_gamma   90.00
#
_symmetry.space_group_name_H-M   'P 1'
#
loop_
_entity.id
_entity.type
_entity.pdbx_description
1 polymer ?
#
loop_
_entity_poly.entity_id
_entity_poly.type
_entity_poly.pdbx_seq_one_letter_code
_entity_poly.pdbx_strand_id
1 'polypeptide(L)'
;MEYRDAVLALLNYLRGKGSVCVTSHRNADPDALAAAYAVLEVIKAKHPSLYVEIVVPEGIERVSKVLLSDLEVDTKQFRVVKDIDALKSSSWGAVIVVDTASRAQIPELFLNYELVVIDHHAVNDLIRDAVVKLYDPEAVASSEIMAKAMEVLGIAPSKTVASLLIAGILYDTGFLKRASRDTFRVMANLLSYGGEYGRVVNILTRREAVYAERIAMLKGLSRAGLYKAGDLVLVITCIGAYESSVLRMLQEAGADISLAIAKRRDGVRISVRASRRAVDSLGIPVAA
;
A
#
# COMPACT_ATOMS: atom_id res chain seq x y z
N MET A 1 -3.83 21.14 -18.67
CA MET A 1 -3.20 21.90 -17.56
C MET A 1 -1.82 21.31 -17.42
N GLU A 2 -0.75 22.10 -17.52
CA GLU A 2 0.58 21.55 -17.23
C GLU A 2 0.60 21.07 -15.76
N TYR A 3 1.33 19.99 -15.46
CA TYR A 3 1.38 19.40 -14.12
C TYR A 3 1.66 20.46 -13.03
N ARG A 4 2.50 21.44 -13.35
CA ARG A 4 2.82 22.59 -12.50
C ARG A 4 1.61 23.46 -12.17
N ASP A 5 0.74 23.73 -13.15
CA ASP A 5 -0.43 24.57 -12.94
C ASP A 5 -1.43 23.90 -11.98
N ALA A 6 -1.57 22.58 -12.06
CA ALA A 6 -2.43 21.80 -11.14
C ALA A 6 -1.93 21.90 -9.69
N VAL A 7 -0.62 21.76 -9.50
CA VAL A 7 0.04 21.91 -8.19
C VAL A 7 -0.13 23.34 -7.64
N LEU A 8 -0.01 24.37 -8.49
CA LEU A 8 -0.23 25.76 -8.06
C LEU A 8 -1.71 26.07 -7.77
N ALA A 9 -2.63 25.49 -8.55
CA ALA A 9 -4.07 25.61 -8.33
C ALA A 9 -4.46 25.05 -6.95
N LEU A 10 -3.87 23.93 -6.53
CA LEU A 10 -4.04 23.38 -5.18
C LEU A 10 -3.67 24.40 -4.10
N LEU A 11 -2.46 24.96 -4.15
CA LEU A 11 -2.02 25.94 -3.15
C LEU A 11 -2.90 27.19 -3.15
N ASN A 12 -3.30 27.68 -4.32
CA ASN A 12 -4.17 28.85 -4.41
C ASN A 12 -5.55 28.58 -3.81
N TYR A 13 -6.13 27.41 -4.06
CA TYR A 13 -7.43 27.01 -3.50
C TYR A 13 -7.42 26.91 -1.97
N LEU A 14 -6.29 26.50 -1.37
CA LEU A 14 -6.16 26.36 0.08
C LEU A 14 -6.03 27.70 0.83
N ARG A 15 -5.79 28.81 0.13
CA ARG A 15 -5.67 30.14 0.77
C ARG A 15 -6.96 30.52 1.49
N GLY A 16 -6.84 30.91 2.75
CA GLY A 16 -7.97 31.40 3.55
C GLY A 16 -8.95 30.33 4.03
N LYS A 17 -8.69 29.03 3.77
CA LYS A 17 -9.58 27.93 4.22
C LYS A 17 -9.54 27.68 5.74
N GLY A 18 -8.51 28.15 6.44
CA GLY A 18 -8.36 28.02 7.90
C GLY A 18 -7.99 26.61 8.36
N SER A 19 -8.80 25.61 8.03
CA SER A 19 -8.58 24.20 8.35
C SER A 19 -8.78 23.30 7.13
N VAL A 20 -7.97 22.25 7.03
CA VAL A 20 -7.97 21.28 5.92
C VAL A 20 -8.03 19.88 6.50
N CYS A 21 -8.98 19.08 6.00
CA CYS A 21 -8.99 17.64 6.22
C CYS A 21 -8.29 16.96 5.04
N VAL A 22 -7.35 16.07 5.33
CA VAL A 22 -6.78 15.15 4.35
C VAL A 22 -7.30 13.76 4.66
N THR A 23 -7.99 13.14 3.72
CA THR A 23 -8.61 11.82 3.88
C THR A 23 -8.29 10.91 2.72
N SER A 24 -8.59 9.63 2.87
CA SER A 24 -8.33 8.59 1.88
C SER A 24 -9.45 7.56 1.90
N HIS A 25 -9.31 6.52 1.08
CA HIS A 25 -10.16 5.35 1.13
C HIS A 25 -10.14 4.70 2.51
N ARG A 26 -11.21 3.96 2.83
CA ARG A 26 -11.28 3.10 4.02
C ARG A 26 -10.11 2.12 4.08
N ASN A 27 -9.63 1.83 5.29
CA ASN A 27 -8.49 0.93 5.51
C ASN A 27 -7.24 1.38 4.73
N ALA A 28 -6.81 2.62 4.98
CA ALA A 28 -5.73 3.26 4.22
C ALA A 28 -4.46 2.39 4.19
N ASP A 29 -3.96 2.18 2.97
CA ASP A 29 -2.77 1.40 2.69
C ASP A 29 -1.52 2.32 2.74
N PRO A 30 -0.31 1.80 2.42
CA PRO A 30 0.89 2.63 2.40
C PRO A 30 0.86 3.82 1.44
N ASP A 31 0.17 3.72 0.30
CA ASP A 31 0.16 4.80 -0.70
C ASP A 31 -0.73 5.96 -0.25
N ALA A 32 -1.95 5.66 0.16
CA ALA A 32 -2.86 6.61 0.78
C ALA A 32 -2.22 7.34 1.98
N LEU A 33 -1.56 6.59 2.86
CA LEU A 33 -0.89 7.16 4.03
C LEU A 33 0.24 8.11 3.62
N ALA A 34 1.10 7.67 2.70
CA ALA A 34 2.25 8.44 2.26
C ALA A 34 1.83 9.72 1.53
N ALA A 35 0.84 9.65 0.65
CA ALA A 35 0.28 10.81 -0.02
C ALA A 35 -0.30 11.80 1.00
N ALA A 36 -1.04 11.35 2.01
CA ALA A 36 -1.61 12.21 3.03
C ALA A 36 -0.54 12.96 3.84
N TYR A 37 0.54 12.28 4.23
CA TYR A 37 1.65 12.91 4.95
C TYR A 37 2.47 13.86 4.07
N ALA A 38 2.61 13.57 2.78
CA ALA A 38 3.23 14.50 1.84
C ALA A 38 2.39 15.76 1.66
N VAL A 39 1.06 15.63 1.59
CA VAL A 39 0.14 16.80 1.57
C VAL A 39 0.30 17.63 2.84
N LEU A 40 0.34 16.99 4.02
CA LEU A 40 0.58 17.66 5.29
C LEU A 40 1.88 18.50 5.25
N GLU A 41 2.98 17.92 4.74
CA GLU A 41 4.27 18.61 4.66
C GLU A 41 4.25 19.77 3.65
N VAL A 42 3.61 19.57 2.49
CA VAL A 42 3.42 20.63 1.48
C VAL A 42 2.63 21.80 2.06
N ILE A 43 1.52 21.53 2.76
CA ILE A 43 0.68 22.58 3.36
C ILE A 43 1.45 23.29 4.48
N LYS A 44 2.15 22.57 5.37
CA LYS A 44 2.98 23.19 6.41
C LYS A 44 4.05 24.11 5.82
N ALA A 45 4.66 23.73 4.70
CA ALA A 45 5.69 24.53 4.04
C ALA A 45 5.17 25.78 3.32
N LYS A 46 3.99 25.71 2.69
CA LYS A 46 3.44 26.80 1.85
C LYS A 46 2.35 27.63 2.53
N HIS A 47 1.66 27.07 3.50
CA HIS A 47 0.57 27.67 4.26
C HIS A 47 0.66 27.31 5.75
N PRO A 48 1.71 27.76 6.47
CA PRO A 48 1.97 27.37 7.86
C PRO A 48 0.85 27.75 8.85
N SER A 49 -0.03 28.68 8.48
CA SER A 49 -1.20 29.08 9.29
C SER A 49 -2.39 28.15 9.15
N LEU A 50 -2.41 27.24 8.16
CA LEU A 50 -3.50 26.28 8.00
C LEU A 50 -3.37 25.14 9.00
N TYR A 51 -4.44 24.86 9.72
CA TYR A 51 -4.54 23.64 10.49
C TYR A 51 -4.83 22.47 9.55
N VAL A 52 -4.08 21.38 9.68
CA VAL A 52 -4.26 20.18 8.86
C VAL A 52 -4.52 18.99 9.77
N GLU A 53 -5.57 18.23 9.47
CA GLU A 53 -5.90 16.97 10.12
C GLU A 53 -5.95 15.88 9.07
N ILE A 54 -5.19 14.80 9.27
CA ILE A 54 -5.29 13.58 8.47
C ILE A 54 -6.35 12.70 9.14
N VAL A 55 -7.45 12.46 8.44
CA VAL A 55 -8.58 11.65 8.93
C VAL A 55 -8.70 10.40 8.09
N VAL A 56 -8.46 9.24 8.70
CA VAL A 56 -8.63 7.94 8.02
C VAL A 56 -9.91 7.26 8.49
N PRO A 57 -10.89 7.05 7.58
CA PRO A 57 -12.12 6.36 7.91
C PRO A 57 -11.92 4.84 8.02
N GLU A 58 -12.61 4.23 8.97
CA GLU A 58 -12.72 2.76 9.13
C GLU A 58 -11.40 2.02 9.42
N GLY A 59 -10.29 2.73 9.64
CA GLY A 59 -9.02 2.14 10.07
C GLY A 59 -7.88 2.28 9.06
N ILE A 60 -6.74 1.74 9.44
CA ILE A 60 -5.54 1.64 8.60
C ILE A 60 -5.14 0.18 8.42
N GLU A 61 -4.57 -0.12 7.26
CA GLU A 61 -4.07 -1.45 6.97
C GLU A 61 -2.97 -1.84 7.97
N ARG A 62 -2.80 -3.15 8.24
CA ARG A 62 -1.80 -3.63 9.19
C ARG A 62 -0.39 -3.18 8.79
N VAL A 63 -0.04 -3.28 7.51
CA VAL A 63 1.29 -2.85 7.03
C VAL A 63 1.50 -1.34 7.25
N SER A 64 0.47 -0.52 7.05
CA SER A 64 0.50 0.92 7.33
C SER A 64 0.70 1.23 8.82
N LYS A 65 0.09 0.45 9.72
CA LYS A 65 0.36 0.54 11.18
C LYS A 65 1.82 0.28 11.50
N VAL A 66 2.40 -0.77 10.91
CA VAL A 66 3.81 -1.09 11.11
C VAL A 66 4.69 0.00 10.52
N LEU A 67 4.37 0.56 9.35
CA LEU A 67 5.09 1.71 8.78
C LEU A 67 5.08 2.92 9.72
N LEU A 68 3.91 3.31 10.23
CA LEU A 68 3.80 4.45 11.16
C LEU A 68 4.67 4.26 12.41
N SER A 69 4.62 3.06 12.99
CA SER A 69 5.38 2.71 14.19
C SER A 69 6.87 2.64 13.90
N ASP A 70 7.27 1.82 12.92
CA ASP A 70 8.66 1.52 12.64
C ASP A 70 9.39 2.67 11.96
N LEU A 71 8.72 3.64 11.32
CA LEU A 71 9.32 4.86 10.80
C LEU A 71 9.19 6.05 11.78
N GLU A 72 8.65 5.82 12.99
CA GLU A 72 8.48 6.82 14.03
C GLU A 72 7.74 8.07 13.55
N VAL A 73 6.67 7.86 12.78
CA VAL A 73 5.90 8.94 12.15
C VAL A 73 5.14 9.73 13.21
N ASP A 74 5.19 11.06 13.14
CA ASP A 74 4.39 11.92 14.02
C ASP A 74 2.89 11.76 13.70
N THR A 75 2.13 11.26 14.67
CA THR A 75 0.68 11.02 14.54
C THR A 75 -0.16 12.10 15.21
N LYS A 76 0.40 13.24 15.63
CA LYS A 76 -0.38 14.33 16.28
C LYS A 76 -1.52 14.88 15.42
N GLN A 77 -1.29 15.01 14.11
CA GLN A 77 -2.33 15.41 13.16
C GLN A 77 -3.13 14.22 12.60
N PHE A 78 -2.88 13.00 13.07
CA PHE A 78 -3.44 11.79 12.48
C PHE A 78 -4.55 11.20 13.36
N ARG A 79 -5.75 11.07 12.79
CA ARG A 79 -6.93 10.58 13.48
C ARG A 79 -7.54 9.41 12.72
N VAL A 80 -7.57 8.24 13.38
CA VAL A 80 -8.34 7.09 12.89
C VAL A 80 -9.77 7.19 13.44
N VAL A 81 -10.75 7.12 12.55
CA VAL A 81 -12.16 7.23 12.90
C VAL A 81 -12.89 5.94 12.55
N LYS A 82 -13.34 5.22 13.59
CA LYS A 82 -14.17 4.02 13.42
C LYS A 82 -15.66 4.34 13.31
N ASP A 83 -16.09 5.38 14.02
CA ASP A 83 -17.46 5.86 14.02
C ASP A 83 -17.51 7.22 13.32
N ILE A 84 -18.08 7.25 12.12
CA ILE A 84 -18.18 8.46 11.29
C ILE A 84 -19.00 9.54 11.97
N ASP A 85 -19.91 9.20 12.90
CA ASP A 85 -20.69 10.19 13.63
C ASP A 85 -19.80 11.11 14.49
N ALA A 86 -18.62 10.64 14.89
CA ALA A 86 -17.62 11.45 15.58
C ALA A 86 -17.00 12.57 14.73
N LEU A 87 -17.31 12.63 13.42
CA LEU A 87 -16.90 13.69 12.50
C LEU A 87 -18.02 14.70 12.23
N LYS A 88 -19.26 14.45 12.64
CA LYS A 88 -20.40 15.36 12.38
C LYS A 88 -20.22 16.74 13.02
N SER A 89 -19.45 16.83 14.10
CA SER A 89 -19.12 18.09 14.77
C SER A 89 -17.86 18.77 14.20
N SER A 90 -17.12 18.10 13.31
CA SER A 90 -15.96 18.68 12.64
C SER A 90 -16.39 19.64 11.54
N SER A 91 -15.65 20.73 11.38
CA SER A 91 -15.83 21.69 10.30
C SER A 91 -14.48 22.03 9.68
N TRP A 92 -14.34 21.73 8.40
CA TRP A 92 -13.12 22.00 7.62
C TRP A 92 -13.41 23.00 6.50
N GLY A 93 -12.48 23.90 6.22
CA GLY A 93 -12.62 24.79 5.07
C GLY A 93 -12.36 24.12 3.72
N ALA A 94 -11.62 22.99 3.73
CA ALA A 94 -11.38 22.17 2.55
C ALA A 94 -11.18 20.69 2.93
N VAL A 95 -11.54 19.80 2.00
CA VAL A 95 -11.27 18.36 2.09
C VAL A 95 -10.42 17.95 0.89
N ILE A 96 -9.27 17.34 1.18
CA ILE A 96 -8.37 16.74 0.19
C ILE A 96 -8.51 15.22 0.30
N VAL A 97 -8.93 14.59 -0.78
CA VAL A 97 -9.03 13.13 -0.90
C VAL A 97 -7.79 12.64 -1.65
N VAL A 98 -7.02 11.77 -1.01
CA VAL A 98 -5.84 11.14 -1.62
C VAL A 98 -6.10 9.67 -1.91
N ASP A 99 -5.54 9.17 -3.00
CA ASP A 99 -5.51 7.75 -3.35
C ASP A 99 -6.90 7.08 -3.28
N THR A 100 -7.92 7.74 -3.84
CA THR A 100 -9.28 7.25 -3.78
C THR A 100 -10.01 7.48 -5.08
N ALA A 101 -10.51 6.38 -5.64
CA ALA A 101 -11.12 6.34 -6.96
C ALA A 101 -12.65 6.46 -6.92
N SER A 102 -13.29 6.15 -5.80
CA SER A 102 -14.76 6.13 -5.71
C SER A 102 -15.32 6.81 -4.47
N ARG A 103 -16.41 7.55 -4.67
CA ARG A 103 -17.29 8.08 -3.61
C ARG A 103 -17.69 7.05 -2.57
N ALA A 104 -17.89 5.80 -2.97
CA ALA A 104 -18.27 4.73 -2.06
C ALA A 104 -17.15 4.32 -1.08
N GLN A 105 -15.91 4.76 -1.32
CA GLN A 105 -14.76 4.46 -0.47
C GLN A 105 -14.53 5.52 0.62
N ILE A 106 -15.26 6.65 0.58
CA ILE A 106 -15.22 7.69 1.59
C ILE A 106 -16.60 7.89 2.24
N PRO A 107 -16.64 8.29 3.52
CA PRO A 107 -17.88 8.68 4.17
C PRO A 107 -18.64 9.78 3.43
N GLU A 108 -19.98 9.64 3.33
CA GLU A 108 -20.86 10.61 2.66
C GLU A 108 -20.72 12.03 3.21
N LEU A 109 -20.37 12.19 4.49
CA LEU A 109 -20.12 13.48 5.12
C LEU A 109 -19.12 14.32 4.33
N PHE A 110 -18.06 13.70 3.79
CA PHE A 110 -17.03 14.40 3.01
C PHE A 110 -17.55 14.88 1.66
N LEU A 111 -18.56 14.21 1.08
CA LEU A 111 -19.14 14.58 -0.21
C LEU A 111 -19.91 15.91 -0.17
N ASN A 112 -20.21 16.42 1.02
CA ASN A 112 -20.83 17.74 1.22
C ASN A 112 -19.83 18.90 1.10
N TYR A 113 -18.53 18.60 0.96
CA TYR A 113 -17.47 19.60 0.80
C TYR A 113 -17.04 19.73 -0.66
N GLU A 114 -16.48 20.89 -1.02
CA GLU A 114 -15.71 21.03 -2.25
C GLU A 114 -14.43 20.20 -2.17
N LEU A 115 -14.38 19.11 -2.94
CA LEU A 115 -13.28 18.14 -2.88
C LEU A 115 -12.10 18.54 -3.74
N VAL A 116 -10.91 18.47 -3.16
CA VAL A 116 -9.66 18.36 -3.89
C VAL A 116 -9.33 16.88 -4.02
N VAL A 117 -8.94 16.41 -5.21
CA VAL A 117 -8.58 15.01 -5.43
C VAL A 117 -7.12 14.89 -5.89
N ILE A 118 -6.37 14.01 -5.24
CA ILE A 118 -5.01 13.61 -5.62
C ILE A 118 -5.01 12.10 -5.82
N ASP A 119 -4.94 11.65 -7.05
CA ASP A 119 -5.12 10.22 -7.34
C ASP A 119 -4.51 9.81 -8.69
N HIS A 120 -4.27 8.51 -8.86
CA HIS A 120 -3.70 7.91 -10.06
C HIS A 120 -4.60 6.82 -10.70
N HIS A 121 -5.77 6.51 -10.14
CA HIS A 121 -6.62 5.46 -10.68
C HIS A 121 -7.30 5.89 -11.99
N ALA A 122 -7.05 5.15 -13.07
CA ALA A 122 -7.57 5.45 -14.40
C ALA A 122 -9.11 5.62 -14.48
N VAL A 123 -9.84 4.93 -13.60
CA VAL A 123 -11.30 5.08 -13.45
C VAL A 123 -11.56 5.69 -12.07
N ASN A 124 -11.86 6.99 -12.04
CA ASN A 124 -12.13 7.71 -10.80
C ASN A 124 -13.40 8.60 -10.93
N ASP A 125 -14.40 8.34 -10.08
CA ASP A 125 -15.71 9.03 -10.08
C ASP A 125 -15.72 10.34 -9.27
N LEU A 126 -14.70 10.57 -8.43
CA LEU A 126 -14.51 11.79 -7.65
C LEU A 126 -13.91 12.91 -8.49
N ILE A 127 -13.13 12.54 -9.52
CA ILE A 127 -12.47 13.49 -10.42
C ILE A 127 -13.47 14.39 -11.12
N ARG A 128 -14.70 13.96 -11.42
CA ARG A 128 -15.66 14.80 -12.15
C ARG A 128 -15.99 16.08 -11.38
N ASP A 129 -16.25 15.94 -10.08
CA ASP A 129 -16.83 17.00 -9.24
C ASP A 129 -15.78 17.68 -8.35
N ALA A 130 -14.50 17.30 -8.48
CA ALA A 130 -13.42 17.91 -7.74
C ALA A 130 -13.15 19.35 -8.20
N VAL A 131 -13.04 20.28 -7.25
CA VAL A 131 -12.73 21.70 -7.50
C VAL A 131 -11.27 21.90 -7.92
N VAL A 132 -10.37 21.06 -7.42
CA VAL A 132 -8.97 20.96 -7.86
C VAL A 132 -8.59 19.49 -8.00
N LYS A 133 -7.84 19.18 -9.05
CA LYS A 133 -7.45 17.81 -9.41
C LYS A 133 -5.94 17.77 -9.62
N LEU A 134 -5.24 16.99 -8.81
CA LEU A 134 -3.87 16.58 -9.08
C LEU A 134 -3.91 15.10 -9.45
N TYR A 135 -4.28 14.85 -10.71
CA TYR A 135 -4.63 13.54 -11.22
C TYR A 135 -3.71 13.15 -12.36
N ASP A 136 -3.05 12.01 -12.23
CA ASP A 136 -2.13 11.47 -13.23
C ASP A 136 -2.31 9.94 -13.34
N PRO A 137 -3.12 9.45 -14.29
CA PRO A 137 -3.38 8.03 -14.45
C PRO A 137 -2.18 7.22 -14.95
N GLU A 138 -1.11 7.89 -15.41
CA GLU A 138 0.14 7.26 -15.82
C GLU A 138 1.13 7.12 -14.65
N ALA A 139 0.87 7.80 -13.52
CA ALA A 139 1.65 7.62 -12.30
C ALA A 139 1.36 6.23 -11.70
N VAL A 140 2.39 5.61 -11.15
CA VAL A 140 2.26 4.25 -10.58
C VAL A 140 1.60 4.23 -9.20
N ALA A 141 1.50 5.40 -8.55
CA ALA A 141 1.01 5.58 -7.19
C ALA A 141 0.70 7.07 -6.93
N SER A 142 -0.20 7.39 -6.00
CA SER A 142 -0.44 8.75 -5.50
C SER A 142 0.80 9.32 -4.79
N SER A 143 1.64 8.47 -4.20
CA SER A 143 2.97 8.86 -3.70
C SER A 143 3.89 9.38 -4.79
N GLU A 144 3.85 8.81 -6.00
CA GLU A 144 4.66 9.30 -7.12
C GLU A 144 4.20 10.71 -7.53
N ILE A 145 2.89 10.94 -7.58
CA ILE A 145 2.29 12.26 -7.80
C ILE A 145 2.78 13.25 -6.75
N MET A 146 2.66 12.92 -5.46
CA MET A 146 3.06 13.84 -4.40
C MET A 146 4.56 14.13 -4.40
N ALA A 147 5.42 13.15 -4.69
CA ALA A 147 6.85 13.36 -4.83
C ALA A 147 7.18 14.35 -5.97
N LYS A 148 6.54 14.19 -7.14
CA LYS A 148 6.68 15.14 -8.26
C LYS A 148 6.14 16.53 -7.90
N ALA A 149 5.05 16.61 -7.14
CA ALA A 149 4.48 17.88 -6.71
C ALA A 149 5.42 18.65 -5.76
N MET A 150 6.06 17.95 -4.82
CA MET A 150 7.07 18.53 -3.93
C MET A 150 8.29 19.05 -4.72
N GLU A 151 8.76 18.29 -5.71
CA GLU A 151 9.84 18.70 -6.62
C GLU A 151 9.49 20.00 -7.37
N VAL A 152 8.30 20.06 -7.97
CA VAL A 152 7.80 21.27 -8.66
C VAL A 152 7.75 22.48 -7.72
N LEU A 153 7.44 22.26 -6.45
CA LEU A 153 7.35 23.31 -5.42
C LEU A 153 8.69 23.69 -4.78
N GLY A 154 9.77 22.97 -5.12
CA GLY A 154 11.07 23.09 -4.48
C GLY A 154 11.07 22.73 -2.99
N ILE A 155 10.19 21.81 -2.58
CA ILE A 155 10.06 21.35 -1.20
C ILE A 155 10.86 20.05 -1.06
N ALA A 156 11.85 20.06 -0.16
CA ALA A 156 12.56 18.86 0.23
C ALA A 156 11.72 18.07 1.25
N PRO A 157 11.28 16.84 0.96
CA PRO A 157 10.59 16.01 1.95
C PRO A 157 11.49 15.69 3.13
N SER A 158 10.92 15.65 4.33
CA SER A 158 11.56 15.08 5.50
C SER A 158 11.97 13.63 5.24
N LYS A 159 13.00 13.15 5.94
CA LYS A 159 13.44 11.74 5.88
C LYS A 159 12.28 10.76 6.04
N THR A 160 11.37 11.05 6.97
CA THR A 160 10.18 10.25 7.26
C THR A 160 9.21 10.25 6.09
N VAL A 161 8.85 11.42 5.53
CA VAL A 161 7.94 11.51 4.38
C VAL A 161 8.58 10.91 3.12
N ALA A 162 9.87 11.12 2.89
CA ALA A 162 10.59 10.46 1.80
C ALA A 162 10.52 8.93 1.90
N SER A 163 10.66 8.39 3.11
CA SER A 163 10.54 6.95 3.37
C SER A 163 9.10 6.45 3.19
N LEU A 164 8.09 7.22 3.60
CA LEU A 164 6.68 6.90 3.35
C LEU A 164 6.36 6.89 1.85
N LEU A 165 6.79 7.90 1.10
CA LEU A 165 6.58 7.97 -0.36
C LEU A 165 7.25 6.80 -1.08
N ILE A 166 8.45 6.39 -0.65
CA ILE A 166 9.07 5.13 -1.13
C ILE A 166 8.18 3.93 -0.82
N ALA A 167 7.56 3.88 0.36
CA ALA A 167 6.69 2.77 0.76
C ALA A 167 5.44 2.67 -0.10
N GLY A 168 4.76 3.78 -0.39
CA GLY A 168 3.60 3.84 -1.28
C GLY A 168 3.93 3.38 -2.69
N ILE A 169 5.01 3.93 -3.28
CA ILE A 169 5.48 3.51 -4.62
C ILE A 169 5.79 2.01 -4.66
N LEU A 170 6.47 1.47 -3.64
CA LEU A 170 6.79 0.04 -3.58
C LEU A 170 5.55 -0.84 -3.44
N TYR A 171 4.57 -0.40 -2.65
CA TYR A 171 3.33 -1.12 -2.44
C TYR A 171 2.55 -1.26 -3.76
N ASP A 172 2.30 -0.14 -4.43
CA ASP A 172 1.47 -0.11 -5.64
C ASP A 172 2.15 -0.64 -6.89
N THR A 173 3.47 -0.65 -6.94
CA THR A 173 4.22 -1.26 -8.06
C THR A 173 4.48 -2.75 -7.86
N GLY A 174 4.14 -3.32 -6.70
CA GLY A 174 4.51 -4.68 -6.33
C GLY A 174 6.03 -4.87 -6.24
N PHE A 175 6.70 -3.96 -5.54
CA PHE A 175 8.17 -3.84 -5.42
C PHE A 175 8.85 -3.56 -6.77
N LEU A 176 8.45 -2.47 -7.42
CA LEU A 176 8.98 -1.95 -8.69
C LEU A 176 8.80 -2.86 -9.92
N LYS A 177 8.03 -3.95 -9.81
CA LYS A 177 7.72 -4.84 -10.94
C LYS A 177 6.94 -4.13 -12.05
N ARG A 178 6.17 -3.11 -11.69
CA ARG A 178 5.37 -2.26 -12.59
C ARG A 178 5.89 -0.81 -12.67
N ALA A 179 7.16 -0.58 -12.34
CA ALA A 179 7.75 0.76 -12.35
C ALA A 179 7.99 1.28 -13.78
N SER A 180 7.86 2.60 -13.97
CA SER A 180 8.27 3.30 -15.19
C SER A 180 9.68 3.86 -15.05
N ARG A 181 10.25 4.40 -16.14
CA ARG A 181 11.50 5.19 -16.08
C ARG A 181 11.39 6.33 -15.07
N ASP A 182 10.23 6.99 -15.05
CA ASP A 182 9.99 8.15 -14.20
C ASP A 182 9.89 7.75 -12.72
N THR A 183 9.30 6.59 -12.43
CA THR A 183 9.28 6.01 -11.08
C THR A 183 10.71 5.86 -10.52
N PHE A 184 11.66 5.35 -11.32
CA PHE A 184 13.05 5.24 -10.86
C PHE A 184 13.72 6.61 -10.61
N ARG A 185 13.42 7.62 -11.43
CA ARG A 185 13.90 9.00 -11.21
C ARG A 185 13.35 9.56 -9.90
N VAL A 186 12.04 9.40 -9.66
CA VAL A 186 11.38 9.83 -8.42
C VAL A 186 11.98 9.13 -7.22
N MET A 187 12.17 7.81 -7.29
CA MET A 187 12.80 7.02 -6.23
C MET A 187 14.23 7.50 -5.93
N ALA A 188 15.05 7.78 -6.96
CA ALA A 188 16.38 8.33 -6.78
C ALA A 188 16.36 9.69 -6.07
N ASN A 189 15.39 10.54 -6.39
CA ASN A 189 15.21 11.82 -5.72
C ASN A 189 14.83 11.65 -4.24
N LEU A 190 13.88 10.77 -3.92
CA LEU A 190 13.48 10.47 -2.54
C LEU A 190 14.63 9.91 -1.70
N LEU A 191 15.48 9.07 -2.31
CA LEU A 191 16.71 8.57 -1.67
C LEU A 191 17.69 9.71 -1.34
N SER A 192 17.80 10.72 -2.21
CA SER A 192 18.67 11.89 -1.98
C SER A 192 18.24 12.72 -0.76
N TYR A 193 16.97 12.67 -0.37
CA TYR A 193 16.43 13.29 0.85
C TYR A 193 16.51 12.37 2.09
N GLY A 194 17.23 11.25 1.99
CA GLY A 194 17.46 10.32 3.09
C GLY A 194 16.40 9.23 3.26
N GLY A 195 15.51 9.04 2.27
CA GLY A 195 14.52 7.97 2.28
C GLY A 195 15.15 6.58 2.52
N GLU A 196 14.63 5.83 3.50
CA GLU A 196 15.26 4.59 3.98
C GLU A 196 14.77 3.34 3.24
N TYR A 197 15.09 3.22 1.95
CA TYR A 197 14.61 2.11 1.11
C TYR A 197 14.76 0.72 1.74
N GLY A 198 15.94 0.39 2.29
CA GLY A 198 16.16 -0.92 2.92
C GLY A 198 15.27 -1.16 4.14
N ARG A 199 15.06 -0.14 4.97
CA ARG A 199 14.17 -0.20 6.14
C ARG A 199 12.71 -0.37 5.69
N VAL A 200 12.29 0.39 4.68
CA VAL A 200 10.95 0.32 4.10
C VAL A 200 10.68 -1.07 3.51
N VAL A 201 11.60 -1.61 2.69
CA VAL A 201 11.48 -2.97 2.15
C VAL A 201 11.35 -4.00 3.27
N ASN A 202 12.17 -3.90 4.32
CA ASN A 202 12.09 -4.80 5.47
C ASN A 202 10.74 -4.72 6.19
N ILE A 203 10.15 -3.53 6.31
CA ILE A 203 8.81 -3.36 6.90
C ILE A 203 7.73 -3.96 5.99
N LEU A 204 7.71 -3.60 4.71
CA LEU A 204 6.69 -4.06 3.75
C LEU A 204 6.72 -5.57 3.51
N THR A 205 7.92 -6.16 3.53
CA THR A 205 8.11 -7.60 3.36
C THR A 205 8.03 -8.38 4.67
N ARG A 206 7.86 -7.70 5.82
CA ARG A 206 7.80 -8.35 7.13
C ARG A 206 6.59 -9.27 7.19
N ARG A 207 6.81 -10.53 6.83
CA ARG A 207 5.90 -11.61 7.15
C ARG A 207 6.01 -11.86 8.63
N GLU A 208 5.12 -11.26 9.40
CA GLU A 208 4.73 -11.84 10.68
C GLU A 208 3.97 -13.13 10.40
N ALA A 209 4.68 -14.16 9.92
CA ALA A 209 4.19 -15.51 10.08
C ALA A 209 4.06 -15.69 11.59
N VAL A 210 2.83 -15.87 12.06
CA VAL A 210 2.56 -16.12 13.48
C VAL A 210 3.50 -17.25 13.91
N TYR A 211 4.05 -17.22 15.13
CA TYR A 211 5.03 -18.21 15.58
C TYR A 211 4.64 -19.66 15.21
N ALA A 212 3.35 -20.00 15.31
CA ALA A 212 2.79 -21.26 14.88
C ALA A 212 2.98 -21.59 13.38
N GLU A 213 2.81 -20.61 12.49
CA GLU A 213 3.05 -20.74 11.05
C GLU A 213 4.54 -20.96 10.75
N ARG A 214 5.44 -20.21 11.41
CA ARG A 214 6.89 -20.43 11.28
C ARG A 214 7.28 -21.84 11.68
N ILE A 215 6.77 -22.31 12.82
CA ILE A 215 7.00 -23.68 13.30
C ILE A 215 6.39 -24.70 12.32
N ALA A 216 5.21 -24.45 11.76
CA ALA A 216 4.59 -25.35 10.78
C ALA A 216 5.43 -25.45 9.50
N MET A 217 5.94 -24.34 8.97
CA MET A 217 6.85 -24.31 7.82
C MET A 217 8.13 -25.08 8.10
N LEU A 218 8.81 -24.82 9.22
CA LEU A 218 10.05 -25.50 9.59
C LEU A 218 9.84 -27.01 9.82
N LYS A 219 8.74 -27.41 10.49
CA LYS A 219 8.38 -28.83 10.65
C LYS A 219 8.02 -29.48 9.32
N GLY A 220 7.31 -28.76 8.46
CA GLY A 220 6.93 -29.22 7.12
C GLY A 220 8.16 -29.48 6.26
N LEU A 221 9.13 -28.56 6.29
CA LEU A 221 10.42 -28.72 5.60
C LEU A 221 11.23 -29.88 6.18
N SER A 222 11.40 -29.92 7.51
CA SER A 222 12.20 -30.96 8.17
C SER A 222 11.66 -32.38 7.98
N ARG A 223 10.37 -32.54 7.69
CA ARG A 223 9.70 -33.83 7.47
C ARG A 223 9.42 -34.10 5.99
N ALA A 224 9.83 -33.21 5.10
CA ALA A 224 9.56 -33.34 3.68
C ALA A 224 10.32 -34.55 3.11
N GLY A 225 9.58 -35.47 2.51
CA GLY A 225 10.14 -36.50 1.63
C GLY A 225 10.34 -35.93 0.23
N LEU A 226 11.51 -36.18 -0.33
CA LEU A 226 11.91 -35.77 -1.68
C LEU A 226 11.83 -36.96 -2.61
N TYR A 227 11.12 -36.82 -3.72
CA TYR A 227 10.89 -37.88 -4.69
C TYR A 227 11.15 -37.37 -6.10
N LYS A 228 11.73 -38.23 -6.94
CA LYS A 228 11.88 -37.96 -8.37
C LYS A 228 10.62 -38.44 -9.10
N ALA A 229 10.01 -37.57 -9.88
CA ALA A 229 8.86 -37.88 -10.73
C ALA A 229 9.19 -37.49 -12.19
N GLY A 230 9.81 -38.41 -12.93
CA GLY A 230 10.43 -38.06 -14.22
C GLY A 230 11.56 -37.05 -14.01
N ASP A 231 11.50 -35.93 -14.74
CA ASP A 231 12.45 -34.81 -14.58
C ASP A 231 11.98 -33.75 -13.57
N LEU A 232 10.90 -34.02 -12.83
CA LEU A 232 10.31 -33.14 -11.83
C LEU A 232 10.68 -33.58 -10.41
N VAL A 233 10.76 -32.59 -9.51
CA VAL A 233 10.93 -32.79 -8.07
C VAL A 233 9.58 -32.77 -7.37
N LEU A 234 9.15 -33.93 -6.86
CA LEU A 234 7.96 -34.09 -6.03
C LEU A 234 8.35 -34.04 -4.54
N VAL A 235 7.69 -33.17 -3.78
CA VAL A 235 7.89 -33.03 -2.34
C VAL A 235 6.60 -33.35 -1.60
N ILE A 236 6.65 -34.30 -0.67
CA ILE A 236 5.51 -34.70 0.15
C ILE A 236 5.82 -34.42 1.61
N THR A 237 4.93 -33.74 2.34
CA THR A 237 5.08 -33.51 3.78
C THR A 237 3.77 -33.69 4.53
N CYS A 238 3.87 -34.04 5.83
CA CYS A 238 2.74 -34.18 6.73
C CYS A 238 2.68 -33.02 7.73
N ILE A 239 1.61 -32.23 7.68
CA ILE A 239 1.47 -31.02 8.50
C ILE A 239 0.09 -30.92 9.17
N GLY A 240 0.03 -30.23 10.31
CA GLY A 240 -1.22 -30.06 11.07
C GLY A 240 -2.03 -28.82 10.66
N ALA A 241 -1.35 -27.74 10.28
CA ALA A 241 -1.92 -26.44 9.93
C ALA A 241 -0.99 -25.69 8.96
N TYR A 242 -1.51 -24.60 8.37
CA TYR A 242 -0.78 -23.70 7.46
C TYR A 242 -0.30 -24.37 6.16
N GLU A 243 -1.10 -25.29 5.60
CA GLU A 243 -0.84 -26.03 4.36
C GLU A 243 -0.33 -25.11 3.23
N SER A 244 -1.05 -24.01 2.98
CA SER A 244 -0.73 -23.08 1.89
C SER A 244 0.66 -22.46 2.03
N SER A 245 1.05 -22.09 3.25
CA SER A 245 2.34 -21.47 3.54
C SER A 245 3.48 -22.47 3.43
N VAL A 246 3.27 -23.69 3.94
CA VAL A 246 4.24 -24.79 3.79
C VAL A 246 4.44 -25.13 2.31
N LEU A 247 3.36 -25.34 1.55
CA LEU A 247 3.46 -25.73 0.14
C LEU A 247 4.11 -24.65 -0.72
N ARG A 248 3.83 -23.37 -0.43
CA ARG A 248 4.49 -22.24 -1.09
C ARG A 248 5.98 -22.23 -0.80
N MET A 249 6.38 -22.37 0.47
CA MET A 249 7.79 -22.42 0.85
C MET A 249 8.52 -23.59 0.17
N LEU A 250 7.89 -24.77 0.07
CA LEU A 250 8.47 -25.91 -0.64
C LEU A 250 8.63 -25.64 -2.15
N GLN A 251 7.67 -24.97 -2.79
CA GLN A 251 7.82 -24.54 -4.20
C GLN A 251 8.95 -23.52 -4.37
N GLU A 252 9.01 -22.51 -3.50
CA GLU A 252 10.07 -21.48 -3.50
C GLU A 252 11.45 -22.11 -3.26
N ALA A 253 11.53 -23.22 -2.50
CA ALA A 253 12.75 -23.99 -2.28
C ALA A 253 13.14 -24.91 -3.46
N GLY A 254 12.31 -25.03 -4.50
CA GLY A 254 12.62 -25.78 -5.72
C GLY A 254 11.75 -27.01 -5.99
N ALA A 255 10.67 -27.24 -5.25
CA ALA A 255 9.71 -28.30 -5.59
C ALA A 255 8.92 -27.96 -6.86
N ASP A 256 8.96 -28.84 -7.86
CA ASP A 256 8.09 -28.74 -9.03
C ASP A 256 6.64 -29.09 -8.66
N ILE A 257 6.46 -30.09 -7.79
CA ILE A 257 5.17 -30.47 -7.23
C ILE A 257 5.34 -30.57 -5.72
N SER A 258 4.52 -29.88 -4.94
CA SER A 258 4.51 -29.99 -3.48
C SER A 258 3.14 -30.46 -2.99
N LEU A 259 3.14 -31.38 -2.04
CA LEU A 259 1.94 -32.00 -1.49
C LEU A 259 1.99 -32.01 0.04
N ALA A 260 0.97 -31.44 0.68
CA ALA A 260 0.80 -31.42 2.12
C ALA A 260 -0.36 -32.34 2.51
N ILE A 261 -0.05 -33.33 3.34
CA ILE A 261 -1.02 -34.25 3.93
C ILE A 261 -1.36 -33.75 5.33
N ALA A 262 -2.63 -33.40 5.55
CA ALA A 262 -3.13 -32.92 6.82
C ALA A 262 -4.18 -33.87 7.38
N LYS A 263 -3.89 -34.48 8.54
CA LYS A 263 -4.88 -35.29 9.26
C LYS A 263 -5.94 -34.38 9.87
N ARG A 264 -7.20 -34.72 9.66
CA ARG A 264 -8.39 -34.07 10.22
C ARG A 264 -9.18 -35.10 11.04
N ARG A 265 -10.17 -34.64 11.80
CA ARG A 265 -11.02 -35.55 12.61
C ARG A 265 -11.76 -36.55 11.71
N ASP A 266 -12.25 -36.08 10.56
CA ASP A 266 -13.12 -36.86 9.66
C ASP A 266 -12.39 -37.40 8.42
N GLY A 267 -11.05 -37.41 8.43
CA GLY A 267 -10.27 -37.96 7.32
C GLY A 267 -8.93 -37.27 7.10
N VAL A 268 -8.47 -37.30 5.86
CA VAL A 268 -7.20 -36.71 5.44
C VAL A 268 -7.47 -35.67 4.36
N ARG A 269 -6.95 -34.46 4.56
CA ARG A 269 -6.93 -33.42 3.53
C ARG A 269 -5.57 -33.45 2.84
N ILE A 270 -5.59 -33.52 1.52
CA ILE A 270 -4.39 -33.42 0.68
C ILE A 270 -4.47 -32.07 -0.04
N SER A 271 -3.44 -31.25 0.14
CA SER A 271 -3.29 -29.98 -0.59
C SER A 271 -2.10 -30.11 -1.52
N VAL A 272 -2.25 -29.69 -2.77
CA VAL A 272 -1.21 -29.82 -3.81
C VAL A 272 -0.92 -28.46 -4.41
N ARG A 273 0.34 -28.18 -4.73
CA ARG A 273 0.75 -27.09 -5.61
C ARG A 273 1.69 -27.60 -6.68
N ALA A 274 1.52 -27.12 -7.90
CA ALA A 274 2.39 -27.43 -9.03
C ALA A 274 3.02 -26.13 -9.57
N SER A 275 4.30 -26.19 -9.92
CA SER A 275 5.01 -25.12 -10.61
C SER A 275 4.48 -25.01 -12.05
N ARG A 276 4.69 -23.87 -12.71
CA ARG A 276 4.30 -23.71 -14.12
C ARG A 276 4.98 -24.76 -15.00
N ARG A 277 6.26 -25.06 -14.73
CA ARG A 277 7.01 -26.14 -15.39
C ARG A 277 6.33 -27.51 -15.24
N ALA A 278 5.83 -27.83 -14.05
CA ALA A 278 5.13 -29.09 -13.82
C ALA A 278 3.80 -29.14 -14.59
N VAL A 279 3.03 -28.06 -14.60
CA VAL A 279 1.77 -27.96 -15.37
C VAL A 279 2.03 -28.14 -16.86
N ASP A 280 3.01 -27.41 -17.41
CA ASP A 280 3.37 -27.47 -18.83
C ASP A 280 3.88 -28.87 -19.24
N SER A 281 4.69 -29.51 -18.37
CA SER A 281 5.25 -30.83 -18.63
C SER A 281 4.22 -31.96 -18.52
N LEU A 282 3.19 -31.81 -17.67
CA LEU A 282 2.19 -32.87 -17.43
C LEU A 282 0.98 -32.73 -18.35
N GLY A 283 0.76 -31.56 -18.96
CA GLY A 283 -0.39 -31.31 -19.85
C GLY A 283 -1.75 -31.36 -19.13
N ILE A 284 -1.76 -31.33 -17.80
CA ILE A 284 -2.98 -31.36 -16.99
C ILE A 284 -3.20 -29.95 -16.43
N PRO A 285 -4.37 -29.31 -16.65
CA PRO A 285 -4.72 -28.11 -15.93
C PRO A 285 -4.89 -28.46 -14.44
N VAL A 286 -3.87 -28.16 -13.64
CA VAL A 286 -3.99 -28.26 -12.18
C VAL A 286 -4.86 -27.08 -11.78
N ALA A 287 -6.17 -27.31 -11.67
CA ALA A 287 -7.10 -26.34 -11.16
C ALA A 287 -6.59 -25.85 -9.80
N ALA A 288 -6.31 -24.55 -9.71
CA ALA A 288 -6.03 -23.81 -8.51
C ALA A 288 -7.22 -22.90 -8.21
#